data_AF-R9H5X4-F1
#
_entry.id   AF-R9H5X4-F1
#
_cell.length_a   1.000
_cell.length_b   1.000
_cell.length_c   1.000
_cell.angle_alpha   90.00
_cell.angle_beta   90.00
_cell.angle_gamma   90.00
#
_symmetry.space_group_name_H-M   'P 1'
#
loop_
_entity.id
_entity.type
_entity.pdbx_description
1 polymer ?
#
loop_
_entity_poly.entity_id
_entity_poly.type
_entity_poly.pdbx_seq_one_letter_code
_entity_poly.pdbx_strand_id
1 'polypeptide(L)' 'MKGFKFGEKVKTNDGQEGIVQEDQELNSDDVKVILEGAEYPNIYKEENLEKIADHI' A
#
# COMPACT_ATOMS: atom_id res chain seq x y z
N MET A 1 7.77 -4.54 -13.54
CA MET A 1 7.14 -3.29 -13.10
C MET A 1 7.57 -3.05 -11.67
N LYS A 2 8.25 -1.94 -11.38
CA LYS A 2 8.48 -1.50 -10.00
C LYS A 2 7.20 -0.81 -9.50
N GLY A 3 6.86 -0.99 -8.24
CA GLY A 3 5.69 -0.36 -7.61
C GLY A 3 4.70 -1.33 -6.98
N PHE A 4 3.80 -0.79 -6.18
CA PHE A 4 2.70 -1.50 -5.54
C PHE A 4 1.59 -1.85 -6.53
N LYS A 5 0.95 -3.00 -6.31
CA LYS A 5 -0.13 -3.52 -7.14
C LYS A 5 -1.43 -3.62 -6.36
N PHE A 6 -2.55 -3.46 -7.06
CA PHE A 6 -3.87 -3.65 -6.46
C PHE A 6 -3.94 -4.97 -5.70
N GLY A 7 -4.43 -4.92 -4.47
CA GLY A 7 -4.59 -6.09 -3.61
C GLY A 7 -3.33 -6.50 -2.83
N GLU A 8 -2.17 -5.88 -3.06
CA GLU A 8 -1.00 -6.13 -2.22
C GLU A 8 -1.25 -5.66 -0.79
N LYS A 9 -0.86 -6.50 0.18
CA LYS A 9 -0.83 -6.14 1.59
C LYS A 9 0.40 -5.32 1.89
N VAL A 10 0.19 -4.27 2.67
CA VAL A 10 1.24 -3.33 3.05
C VAL A 10 1.18 -3.01 4.52
N LYS A 11 2.31 -2.62 5.07
CA LYS A 11 2.42 -2.09 6.43
C LYS A 11 2.96 -0.67 6.39
N THR A 12 2.33 0.23 7.12
CA THR A 12 2.80 1.60 7.30
C THR A 12 3.89 1.68 8.37
N ASN A 13 4.68 2.76 8.38
CA ASN A 13 5.75 2.99 9.36
C ASN A 13 5.29 3.03 10.83
N ASP A 14 4.03 3.39 11.09
CA ASP A 14 3.40 3.33 12.42
C ASP A 14 2.88 1.93 12.79
N GLY A 15 3.06 0.97 11.88
CA GLY A 15 2.79 -0.44 12.10
C GLY A 15 1.38 -0.88 11.75
N GLN A 16 0.55 -0.02 11.15
CA GLN A 16 -0.79 -0.39 10.68
C GLN A 16 -0.71 -1.18 9.37
N GLU A 17 -1.61 -2.15 9.20
CA GLU A 17 -1.70 -2.94 7.97
C GLU A 17 -2.82 -2.40 7.08
N GLY A 18 -2.68 -2.63 5.78
CA GLY A 18 -3.66 -2.20 4.79
C GLY A 18 -3.49 -2.89 3.45
N ILE A 19 -4.40 -2.57 2.52
CA ILE A 19 -4.45 -3.13 1.18
C ILE A 19 -4.40 -2.02 0.14
N VAL A 20 -3.53 -2.18 -0.85
CA VAL A 20 -3.40 -1.28 -2.00
C VAL A 20 -4.67 -1.32 -2.84
N GLN A 21 -5.24 -0.15 -3.14
CA GLN A 21 -6.55 0.00 -3.76
C GLN A 21 -6.51 0.29 -5.27
N GLU A 22 -5.33 0.53 -5.83
CA GLU A 22 -5.10 0.61 -7.28
C GLU A 22 -3.62 0.40 -7.60
N ASP A 23 -3.31 0.05 -8.84
CA ASP A 23 -1.92 -0.06 -9.30
C ASP A 23 -1.20 1.29 -9.19
N GLN A 24 -0.01 1.29 -8.59
CA GLN A 24 0.83 2.48 -8.53
C GLN A 24 1.23 2.92 -9.96
N GLU A 25 1.12 4.21 -10.22
CA GLU A 25 1.51 4.80 -11.50
C GLU A 25 3.03 4.78 -11.70
N LEU A 26 3.47 4.64 -12.96
CA LEU A 26 4.86 4.30 -13.31
C LEU A 26 5.93 5.37 -12.93
N ASN A 27 5.52 6.54 -12.44
CA ASN A 27 6.41 7.63 -12.01
C ASN A 27 5.83 8.41 -10.81
N SER A 28 4.95 7.77 -10.05
CA SER A 28 4.35 8.36 -8.84
C SER A 28 4.84 7.60 -7.63
N ASP A 29 5.26 8.32 -6.60
CA ASP A 29 5.54 7.72 -5.28
C ASP A 29 4.27 7.59 -4.44
N ASP A 30 3.11 8.02 -4.96
CA ASP A 30 1.83 7.94 -4.26
C ASP A 30 1.20 6.56 -4.41
N VAL A 31 0.79 6.00 -3.28
CA VAL A 31 0.15 4.69 -3.17
C VAL A 31 -1.14 4.84 -2.40
N LYS A 32 -2.24 4.43 -3.00
CA LYS A 32 -3.56 4.47 -2.38
C LYS A 32 -3.80 3.19 -1.60
N VAL A 33 -3.99 3.31 -0.29
CA VAL A 33 -4.12 2.19 0.64
C VAL A 33 -5.34 2.39 1.52
N ILE A 34 -6.15 1.36 1.71
CA ILE A 34 -7.14 1.32 2.79
C ILE A 34 -6.54 0.56 3.96
N LEU A 35 -6.48 1.19 5.13
CA LEU A 35 -6.00 0.55 6.34
C LEU A 35 -7.07 -0.40 6.91
N GLU A 36 -6.64 -1.43 7.63
CA GLU A 36 -7.56 -2.33 8.32
C GLU A 36 -8.46 -1.55 9.30
N GLY A 37 -9.77 -1.68 9.15
CA GLY A 37 -10.76 -0.97 9.96
C GLY A 37 -11.07 0.47 9.51
N ALA A 38 -10.43 0.99 8.46
CA ALA A 38 -10.78 2.27 7.86
C ALA A 38 -11.94 2.11 6.86
N GLU A 39 -12.82 3.12 6.81
CA GLU A 39 -13.93 3.17 5.82
C GLU A 39 -13.48 3.72 4.45
N TYR A 40 -12.38 4.48 4.44
CA TYR A 40 -11.91 5.20 3.25
C TYR A 40 -10.40 5.01 3.04
N PRO A 41 -9.94 4.97 1.78
CA PRO A 41 -8.53 4.89 1.47
C PRO A 41 -7.81 6.21 1.75
N ASN A 42 -6.54 6.10 2.10
CA ASN A 42 -5.59 7.19 2.26
C ASN A 42 -4.45 7.06 1.25
N ILE A 43 -3.80 8.17 0.93
CA ILE A 43 -2.63 8.19 0.05
C ILE A 43 -1.37 8.23 0.92
N TYR A 44 -0.47 7.30 0.68
CA TYR A 44 0.84 7.19 1.33
C TYR A 44 1.94 7.33 0.29
N LYS A 45 3.13 7.74 0.74
CA LYS A 45 4.34 7.64 -0.07
C LYS A 45 4.87 6.20 -0.05
N GLU A 46 5.41 5.75 -1.17
CA GLU A 46 6.01 4.42 -1.35
C GLU A 46 7.02 4.10 -0.23
N GLU A 47 7.86 5.08 0.13
CA GLU A 47 8.86 4.96 1.20
C GLU A 47 8.29 4.74 2.61
N ASN A 48 7.00 5.03 2.82
CA ASN A 48 6.32 4.85 4.10
C ASN A 48 5.57 3.51 4.19
N LEU A 49 5.71 2.67 3.17
CA LEU A 49 5.02 1.39 3.06
C LEU A 49 6.02 0.26 2.86
N GLU A 50 5.80 -0.83 3.58
CA GLU A 50 6.51 -2.09 3.40
C GLU A 50 5.55 -3.12 2.81
N LYS A 51 5.96 -3.81 1.73
CA LYS A 51 5.21 -4.95 1.20
C LYS A 51 5.25 -6.09 2.21
N ILE A 52 4.07 -6.56 2.61
CA ILE A 52 3.94 -7.81 3.36
C ILE A 52 3.91 -8.92 2.32
N ALA A 53 5.03 -9.64 2.16
CA ALA A 53 5.06 -10.80 1.28
C ALA A 53 4.17 -11.90 1.88
N ASP A 54 3.14 -12.34 1.15
CA ASP A 54 2.47 -13.60 1.48
C ASP A 54 3.50 -14.72 1.32
N HIS A 55 3.93 -15.31 2.45
CA HIS A 55 4.76 -16.49 2.46
C HIS A 55 3.86 -17.68 2.06
N ILE A 56 3.86 -18.04 0.76
CA ILE A 56 3.25 -19.26 0.24
C ILE A 56 4.36 -20.26 -0.07
#